data_AF-L9UBF0-F1
#
_entry.id   AF-L9UBF0-F1
#
_cell.length_a   1.000
_cell.length_b   1.000
_cell.length_c   1.000
_cell.angle_alpha   90.00
_cell.angle_beta   90.00
_cell.angle_gamma   90.00
#
_symmetry.space_group_name_H-M   'P 1'
#
loop_
_entity.id
_entity.type
_entity.pdbx_description
1 polymer ?
#
loop_
_entity_poly.entity_id
_entity_poly.type
_entity_poly.pdbx_seq_one_letter_code
_entity_poly.pdbx_strand_id
1 'polypeptide(L)'
;MSKAIIKALEERLRQINVEGFTAEHDDCYTEGQLAAAAACYACIAEDVLQGGKSALDGQPPAFWPWDDAWFKPSSSPKRNIEKAMALLAAQYDAIERAEAAVSDLPATPDIVWSTNDEIFNHDDLQELIEERQLQVGDTVYFGTKRHAQATDFTTNIDELVIEGMQVQAEDDAGEVAEDYPSASEPQIQVLQTLIEAWATTYCNPDFYQVLNTQRYTITAADVEEASRD
;
A
#
# COMPACT_ATOMS: atom_id res chain seq x y z
N MET A 1 1.86 -2.04 -20.99
CA MET A 1 2.42 -2.76 -19.82
C MET A 1 2.87 -4.15 -20.26
N SER A 2 4.06 -4.62 -19.86
CA SER A 2 4.59 -5.90 -20.35
C SER A 2 4.08 -7.08 -19.51
N LYS A 3 3.88 -8.25 -20.12
CA LYS A 3 3.52 -9.50 -19.42
C LYS A 3 4.49 -9.85 -18.28
N ALA A 4 5.74 -9.39 -18.36
CA ALA A 4 6.76 -9.64 -17.35
C ALA A 4 6.44 -8.99 -15.99
N ILE A 5 5.87 -7.77 -15.99
CA ILE A 5 5.48 -7.07 -14.75
C ILE A 5 4.41 -7.87 -14.02
N ILE A 6 3.40 -8.35 -14.75
CA ILE A 6 2.35 -9.21 -14.19
C ILE A 6 2.94 -10.49 -13.60
N LYS A 7 3.91 -11.13 -14.27
CA LYS A 7 4.57 -12.33 -13.74
C LYS A 7 5.42 -12.09 -12.50
N ALA A 8 6.07 -10.94 -12.40
CA ALA A 8 6.77 -10.54 -11.18
C ALA A 8 5.78 -10.31 -10.02
N LEU A 9 4.65 -9.65 -10.28
CA LEU A 9 3.60 -9.44 -9.29
C LEU A 9 2.95 -10.75 -8.84
N GLU A 10 2.60 -11.65 -9.77
CA GLU A 10 2.11 -12.99 -9.45
C GLU A 10 3.10 -13.75 -8.55
N GLU A 11 4.41 -13.68 -8.84
CA GLU A 11 5.42 -14.33 -8.00
C GLU A 11 5.52 -13.67 -6.62
N ARG A 12 5.41 -12.34 -6.54
CA ARG A 12 5.40 -11.63 -5.26
C ARG A 12 4.19 -12.01 -4.41
N LEU A 13 3.00 -12.04 -4.99
CA LEU A 13 1.78 -12.49 -4.32
C LEU A 13 1.89 -13.96 -3.88
N ARG A 14 2.52 -14.82 -4.68
CA ARG A 14 2.78 -16.20 -4.28
C ARG A 14 3.73 -16.29 -3.07
N GLN A 15 4.80 -15.50 -3.04
CA GLN A 15 5.72 -15.46 -1.90
C GLN A 15 5.00 -15.04 -0.61
N ILE A 16 4.12 -14.04 -0.69
CA ILE A 16 3.31 -13.59 0.44
C ILE A 16 2.29 -14.66 0.84
N ASN A 17 1.43 -15.08 -0.10
CA ASN A 17 0.25 -15.90 0.21
C ASN A 17 0.57 -17.37 0.48
N VAL A 18 1.65 -17.91 -0.11
CA VAL A 18 2.01 -19.33 0.00
C VAL A 18 3.18 -19.54 0.95
N GLU A 19 4.20 -18.70 0.91
CA GLU A 19 5.40 -18.86 1.73
C GLU A 19 5.35 -18.02 3.02
N GLY A 20 4.41 -17.07 3.14
CA GLY A 20 4.26 -16.20 4.31
C GLY A 20 5.30 -15.07 4.37
N PHE A 21 5.94 -14.72 3.25
CA PHE A 21 6.94 -13.65 3.20
C PHE A 21 6.25 -12.29 3.12
N THR A 22 5.70 -11.86 4.26
CA THR A 22 4.95 -10.60 4.38
C THR A 22 5.86 -9.37 4.32
N ALA A 23 5.26 -8.18 4.23
CA ALA A 23 6.00 -6.91 4.30
C ALA A 23 6.85 -6.82 5.59
N GLU A 24 6.29 -7.23 6.73
CA GLU A 24 6.96 -7.20 8.02
C GLU A 24 8.11 -8.21 8.10
N HIS A 25 7.97 -9.37 7.44
CA HIS A 25 9.06 -10.32 7.29
C HIS A 25 10.21 -9.72 6.47
N ASP A 26 9.88 -9.02 5.39
CA ASP A 26 10.88 -8.41 4.52
C ASP A 26 11.60 -7.24 5.19
N ASP A 27 10.92 -6.49 6.06
CA ASP A 27 11.49 -5.42 6.88
C ASP A 27 12.57 -5.92 7.85
N CYS A 28 12.65 -7.22 8.12
CA CYS A 28 13.73 -7.83 8.90
C CYS A 28 15.06 -7.91 8.14
N TYR A 29 15.08 -7.68 6.82
CA TYR A 29 16.28 -7.76 5.98
C TYR A 29 16.78 -6.37 5.56
N THR A 30 17.54 -5.74 6.46
CA THR A 30 17.97 -4.33 6.33
C THR A 30 19.34 -4.14 5.66
N GLU A 31 20.08 -5.21 5.37
CA GLU A 31 21.44 -5.17 4.82
C GLU A 31 21.49 -5.55 3.32
N GLY A 32 20.36 -5.44 2.62
CA GLY A 32 20.27 -5.74 1.20
C GLY A 32 20.15 -7.24 0.88
N GLN A 33 19.79 -8.09 1.85
CA GLN A 33 19.70 -9.54 1.64
C GLN A 33 18.68 -9.89 0.54
N LEU A 34 17.53 -9.21 0.46
CA LEU A 34 16.54 -9.46 -0.58
C LEU A 34 17.12 -9.15 -1.98
N ALA A 35 17.88 -8.06 -2.13
CA ALA A 35 18.60 -7.74 -3.36
C ALA A 35 19.69 -8.77 -3.70
N ALA A 36 20.45 -9.25 -2.71
CA ALA A 36 21.47 -10.29 -2.91
C ALA A 36 20.85 -11.62 -3.40
N ALA A 37 19.72 -12.02 -2.79
CA ALA A 37 18.94 -13.18 -3.22
C ALA A 37 18.39 -13.00 -4.65
N ALA A 38 17.91 -11.80 -5.00
CA ALA A 38 17.47 -11.48 -6.35
C ALA A 38 18.59 -11.62 -7.38
N ALA A 39 19.78 -11.07 -7.06
CA ALA A 39 20.95 -11.18 -7.91
C ALA A 39 21.36 -12.64 -8.13
N CYS A 40 21.25 -13.51 -7.12
CA CYS A 40 21.49 -14.94 -7.29
C CYS A 40 20.58 -15.56 -8.34
N TYR A 41 19.28 -15.30 -8.29
CA TYR A 41 18.34 -15.80 -9.29
C TYR A 41 18.61 -15.20 -10.69
N ALA A 42 18.99 -13.93 -10.78
CA ALA A 42 19.39 -13.31 -12.05
C ALA A 42 20.63 -14.00 -12.65
N CYS A 43 21.64 -14.33 -11.84
CA CYS A 43 22.80 -15.11 -12.28
C CYS A 43 22.41 -16.50 -12.80
N ILE A 44 21.50 -17.21 -12.13
CA ILE A 44 21.01 -18.49 -12.64
C ILE A 44 20.27 -18.32 -13.97
N ALA A 45 19.46 -17.28 -14.12
CA ALA A 45 18.78 -17.01 -15.38
C ALA A 45 19.77 -16.80 -16.54
N GLU A 46 20.83 -16.05 -16.27
CA GLU A 46 21.92 -15.75 -17.20
C GLU A 46 22.70 -17.01 -17.58
N ASP A 47 23.15 -17.80 -16.60
CA ASP A 47 23.85 -19.08 -16.83
C ASP A 47 23.03 -20.03 -17.70
N VAL A 48 21.74 -20.20 -17.38
CA VAL A 48 20.85 -21.09 -18.15
C VAL A 48 20.68 -20.60 -19.59
N LEU A 49 20.61 -19.28 -19.83
CA LEU A 49 20.57 -18.71 -21.18
C LEU A 49 21.85 -18.98 -21.98
N GLN A 50 23.00 -19.07 -21.30
CA GLN A 50 24.28 -19.44 -21.89
C GLN A 50 24.45 -20.96 -22.10
N GLY A 51 23.45 -21.77 -21.76
CA GLY A 51 23.52 -23.24 -21.84
C GLY A 51 24.22 -23.88 -20.64
N GLY A 52 24.42 -23.12 -19.57
CA GLY A 52 24.89 -23.62 -18.28
C GLY A 52 23.87 -24.52 -17.58
N LYS A 53 24.33 -25.13 -16.49
CA LYS A 53 23.58 -26.14 -15.73
C LYS A 53 23.48 -25.81 -14.24
N SER A 54 23.83 -24.60 -13.82
CA SER A 54 23.85 -24.22 -12.40
C SER A 54 22.50 -24.40 -11.72
N ALA A 55 21.40 -24.24 -12.47
CA ALA A 55 20.05 -24.54 -11.99
C ALA A 55 19.80 -26.01 -11.62
N LEU A 56 20.51 -26.95 -12.27
CA LEU A 56 20.40 -28.39 -12.01
C LEU A 56 21.24 -28.84 -10.83
N ASP A 57 22.34 -28.14 -10.57
CA ASP A 57 23.22 -28.42 -9.43
C ASP A 57 22.58 -28.02 -8.10
N GLY A 58 21.60 -27.11 -8.14
CA GLY A 58 20.82 -26.68 -6.97
C GLY A 58 21.61 -25.88 -5.93
N GLN A 59 22.89 -25.60 -6.20
CA GLN A 59 23.76 -24.85 -5.32
C GLN A 59 23.59 -23.34 -5.53
N PRO A 60 23.39 -22.56 -4.47
CA PRO A 60 23.35 -21.12 -4.61
C PRO A 60 24.70 -20.51 -5.00
N PRO A 61 24.71 -19.36 -5.68
CA PRO A 61 25.89 -18.51 -5.74
C PRO A 61 26.40 -18.15 -4.35
N ALA A 62 27.72 -17.91 -4.22
CA ALA A 62 28.39 -17.73 -2.93
C ALA A 62 27.87 -16.54 -2.07
N PHE A 63 27.13 -15.61 -2.68
CA PHE A 63 26.55 -14.45 -2.02
C PHE A 63 25.05 -14.62 -1.72
N TRP A 64 24.52 -15.83 -1.82
CA TRP A 64 23.18 -16.14 -1.33
C TRP A 64 23.11 -15.90 0.19
N PRO A 65 22.11 -15.15 0.67
CA PRO A 65 22.12 -14.64 2.04
C PRO A 65 21.52 -15.59 3.09
N TRP A 66 20.95 -16.72 2.66
CA TRP A 66 20.20 -17.63 3.53
C TRP A 66 20.74 -19.06 3.44
N ASP A 67 20.15 -19.98 4.19
CA ASP A 67 20.49 -21.40 4.10
C ASP A 67 20.21 -21.95 2.68
N ASP A 68 21.11 -22.81 2.20
CA ASP A 68 21.06 -23.41 0.86
C ASP A 68 19.74 -24.16 0.59
N ALA A 69 19.08 -24.69 1.63
CA ALA A 69 17.80 -25.38 1.50
C ALA A 69 16.67 -24.47 0.99
N TRP A 70 16.82 -23.15 1.15
CA TRP A 70 15.86 -22.15 0.65
C TRP A 70 16.14 -21.72 -0.79
N PHE A 71 17.28 -22.11 -1.35
CA PHE A 71 17.60 -21.82 -2.73
C PHE A 71 16.87 -22.78 -3.66
N LYS A 72 15.90 -22.27 -4.43
CA LYS A 72 15.04 -23.07 -5.31
C LYS A 72 15.21 -22.61 -6.77
N PRO A 73 16.36 -22.85 -7.43
CA PRO A 73 16.59 -22.40 -8.80
C PRO A 73 15.67 -23.13 -9.80
N SER A 74 15.48 -22.53 -10.98
CA SER A 74 14.70 -23.13 -12.06
C SER A 74 15.54 -23.29 -13.32
N SER A 75 15.32 -24.35 -14.10
CA SER A 75 15.86 -24.46 -15.46
C SER A 75 15.18 -23.53 -16.47
N SER A 76 14.13 -22.80 -16.06
CA SER A 76 13.51 -21.74 -16.86
C SER A 76 14.13 -20.39 -16.51
N PRO A 77 14.82 -19.71 -17.45
CA PRO A 77 15.34 -18.37 -17.22
C PRO A 77 14.26 -17.38 -16.81
N LYS A 78 13.08 -17.47 -17.45
CA LYS A 78 11.93 -16.61 -17.12
C LYS A 78 11.51 -16.76 -15.67
N ARG A 79 11.47 -17.99 -15.16
CA ARG A 79 11.06 -18.26 -13.78
C ARG A 79 12.03 -17.69 -12.76
N ASN A 80 13.33 -17.73 -13.05
CA ASN A 80 14.34 -17.10 -12.18
C ASN A 80 14.25 -15.57 -12.25
N ILE A 81 14.02 -14.99 -13.44
CA ILE A 81 13.80 -13.55 -13.59
C ILE A 81 12.57 -13.09 -12.80
N GLU A 82 11.46 -13.84 -12.85
CA GLU A 82 10.25 -13.55 -12.05
C GLU A 82 10.58 -13.49 -10.55
N LYS A 83 11.32 -14.47 -10.02
CA LYS A 83 11.77 -14.48 -8.62
C LYS A 83 12.68 -13.30 -8.29
N ALA A 84 13.64 -13.00 -9.17
CA ALA A 84 14.55 -11.88 -8.99
C ALA A 84 13.79 -10.54 -8.95
N MET A 85 12.85 -10.33 -9.87
CA MET A 85 12.02 -9.12 -9.89
C MET A 85 11.13 -9.01 -8.66
N ALA A 86 10.51 -10.10 -8.20
CA ALA A 86 9.69 -10.11 -7.00
C ALA A 86 10.51 -9.77 -5.73
N LEU A 87 11.73 -10.31 -5.61
CA LEU A 87 12.63 -10.01 -4.49
C LEU A 87 13.16 -8.56 -4.54
N LEU A 88 13.43 -8.02 -5.74
CA LEU A 88 13.80 -6.60 -5.89
C LEU A 88 12.65 -5.67 -5.52
N ALA A 89 11.42 -6.02 -5.90
CA ALA A 89 10.23 -5.26 -5.49
C ALA A 89 10.09 -5.28 -3.95
N ALA A 90 10.23 -6.46 -3.32
CA ALA A 90 10.21 -6.59 -1.87
C ALA A 90 11.28 -5.72 -1.18
N GLN A 91 12.51 -5.72 -1.71
CA GLN A 91 13.59 -4.87 -1.20
C GLN A 91 13.26 -3.38 -1.34
N TYR A 92 12.73 -2.97 -2.48
CA TYR A 92 12.34 -1.58 -2.74
C TYR A 92 11.28 -1.13 -1.75
N ASP A 93 10.22 -1.91 -1.58
CA ASP A 93 9.13 -1.59 -0.66
C ASP A 93 9.63 -1.51 0.80
N ALA A 94 10.57 -2.37 1.20
CA ALA A 94 11.17 -2.32 2.54
C ALA A 94 12.00 -1.05 2.76
N ILE A 95 12.71 -0.56 1.73
CA ILE A 95 13.44 0.72 1.80
C ILE A 95 12.47 1.88 1.95
N GLU A 96 11.43 1.96 1.11
CA GLU A 96 10.42 3.01 1.19
C GLU A 96 9.72 3.04 2.56
N ARG A 97 9.35 1.87 3.10
CA ARG A 97 8.77 1.78 4.45
C ARG A 97 9.73 2.24 5.53
N ALA A 98 11.01 1.87 5.45
CA ALA A 98 12.01 2.31 6.40
C ALA A 98 12.21 3.84 6.36
N GLU A 99 12.21 4.44 5.17
CA GLU A 99 12.29 5.90 4.98
C GLU A 99 11.05 6.61 5.53
N ALA A 100 9.85 6.08 5.28
CA ALA A 100 8.60 6.61 5.81
C ALA A 100 8.53 6.54 7.35
N ALA A 101 8.98 5.42 7.95
CA ALA A 101 8.98 5.26 9.41
C ALA A 101 9.90 6.26 10.14
N VAL A 102 10.96 6.73 9.49
CA VAL A 102 11.82 7.80 10.04
C VAL A 102 11.12 9.15 10.04
N SER A 103 10.18 9.37 9.11
CA SER A 103 9.39 10.61 9.03
C SER A 103 8.23 10.66 10.04
N ASP A 104 7.76 9.52 10.54
CA ASP A 104 6.49 9.37 11.27
C ASP A 104 6.68 9.27 12.81
N LEU A 105 7.52 10.14 13.38
CA LEU A 105 7.61 10.32 14.84
C LEU A 105 6.21 10.63 15.41
N PRO A 106 5.88 10.19 16.65
CA PRO A 106 4.51 10.24 17.15
C PRO A 106 3.93 11.65 17.10
N ALA A 107 3.06 11.88 16.11
CA ALA A 107 2.38 13.14 15.92
C ALA A 107 1.40 13.35 17.07
N THR A 108 1.34 14.57 17.61
CA THR A 108 0.21 15.01 18.41
C THR A 108 -1.07 14.77 17.60
N PRO A 109 -2.16 14.26 18.21
CA PRO A 109 -3.40 14.03 17.49
C PRO A 109 -3.82 15.33 16.79
N ASP A 110 -4.06 15.24 15.48
CA ASP A 110 -4.47 16.35 14.64
C ASP A 110 -5.93 16.70 14.98
N ILE A 111 -6.11 17.64 15.92
CA ILE A 111 -7.43 18.06 16.41
C ILE A 111 -7.97 19.18 15.55
N VAL A 112 -9.28 19.17 15.31
CA VAL A 112 -10.00 20.24 14.62
C VAL A 112 -11.26 20.60 15.40
N TRP A 113 -11.62 21.88 15.37
CA TRP A 113 -12.71 22.48 16.10
C TRP A 113 -13.84 22.96 15.20
N SER A 114 -15.04 23.02 15.78
CA SER A 114 -16.28 23.45 15.14
C SER A 114 -17.19 24.17 16.14
N THR A 115 -17.94 25.17 15.70
CA THR A 115 -18.99 25.80 16.52
C THR A 115 -20.32 25.03 16.49
N ASN A 116 -20.54 24.18 15.48
CA ASN A 116 -21.88 23.66 15.17
C ASN A 116 -21.95 22.15 14.95
N ASP A 117 -20.84 21.42 15.11
CA ASP A 117 -20.77 19.97 14.90
C ASP A 117 -21.00 19.53 13.43
N GLU A 118 -20.90 20.46 12.48
CA GLU A 118 -21.11 20.18 11.05
C GLU A 118 -19.86 20.52 10.23
N ILE A 119 -19.26 21.68 10.49
CA ILE A 119 -18.08 22.16 9.76
C ILE A 119 -16.94 22.27 10.76
N PHE A 120 -15.94 21.41 10.59
CA PHE A 120 -14.70 21.39 11.37
C PHE A 120 -13.59 21.99 10.52
N ASN A 121 -13.18 23.21 10.83
CA ASN A 121 -12.28 23.98 9.96
C ASN A 121 -11.32 24.91 10.72
N HIS A 122 -11.17 24.70 12.03
CA HIS A 122 -10.22 25.43 12.88
C HIS A 122 -9.28 24.43 13.55
N ASP A 123 -7.98 24.56 13.29
CA ASP A 123 -6.99 23.63 13.85
C ASP A 123 -6.67 23.94 15.33
N ASP A 124 -7.14 25.10 15.80
CA ASP A 124 -6.88 25.63 17.12
C ASP A 124 -8.15 26.23 17.74
N LEU A 125 -8.31 26.07 19.07
CA LEU A 125 -9.49 26.55 19.79
C LEU A 125 -9.46 28.08 19.94
N GLN A 126 -8.29 28.68 20.09
CA GLN A 126 -8.10 30.09 20.39
C GLN A 126 -8.40 30.88 19.12
N GLU A 127 -7.92 30.42 17.96
CA GLU A 127 -8.34 30.94 16.64
C GLU A 127 -9.87 30.90 16.48
N LEU A 128 -10.51 29.77 16.82
CA LEU A 128 -11.96 29.64 16.75
C LEU A 128 -12.68 30.66 17.65
N ILE A 129 -12.20 30.85 18.89
CA ILE A 129 -12.77 31.78 19.85
C ILE A 129 -12.67 33.22 19.33
N GLU A 130 -11.51 33.63 18.84
CA GLU A 130 -11.28 34.97 18.31
C GLU A 130 -12.15 35.26 17.08
N GLU A 131 -12.10 34.39 16.07
CA GLU A 131 -12.81 34.60 14.82
C GLU A 131 -14.33 34.61 14.98
N ARG A 132 -14.85 33.77 15.88
CA ARG A 132 -16.29 33.63 16.11
C ARG A 132 -16.77 34.46 17.31
N GLN A 133 -15.88 35.20 17.95
CA GLN A 133 -16.15 36.07 19.10
C GLN A 133 -16.85 35.33 20.25
N LEU A 134 -16.44 34.08 20.49
CA LEU A 134 -17.08 33.19 21.45
C LEU A 134 -16.83 33.64 22.89
N GLN A 135 -17.77 33.30 23.77
CA GLN A 135 -17.79 33.72 25.15
C GLN A 135 -17.73 32.53 26.11
N VAL A 136 -17.40 32.81 27.37
CA VAL A 136 -17.43 31.81 28.43
C VAL A 136 -18.82 31.20 28.56
N GLY A 137 -18.89 29.87 28.52
CA GLY A 137 -20.14 29.11 28.55
C GLY A 137 -20.69 28.74 27.16
N ASP A 138 -20.14 29.30 26.08
CA ASP A 138 -20.50 28.87 24.72
C ASP A 138 -20.05 27.42 24.50
N THR A 139 -20.81 26.71 23.68
CA THR A 139 -20.55 25.31 23.36
C THR A 139 -19.91 25.20 21.98
N VAL A 140 -18.79 24.50 21.92
CA VAL A 140 -18.09 24.13 20.70
C VAL A 140 -17.87 22.62 20.67
N TYR A 141 -17.31 22.14 19.57
CA TYR A 141 -17.03 20.72 19.32
C TYR A 141 -15.61 20.58 18.84
N PHE A 142 -14.96 19.46 19.19
CA PHE A 142 -13.68 19.08 18.62
C PHE A 142 -13.66 17.60 18.29
N GLY A 143 -12.81 17.21 17.35
CA GLY A 143 -12.56 15.82 17.03
C GLY A 143 -11.18 15.64 16.42
N THR A 144 -10.82 14.39 16.12
CA THR A 144 -9.52 14.05 15.54
C THR A 144 -9.67 13.87 14.04
N LYS A 145 -8.80 14.51 13.25
CA LYS A 145 -8.71 14.28 11.81
C LYS A 145 -8.24 12.85 11.56
N ARG A 146 -8.99 12.14 10.72
CA ARG A 146 -8.52 10.98 9.98
C ARG A 146 -8.37 11.44 8.53
N HIS A 147 -7.14 11.71 8.12
CA HIS A 147 -6.82 11.96 6.73
C HIS A 147 -7.22 10.73 5.89
N ALA A 148 -7.95 10.97 4.82
CA ALA A 148 -8.39 9.90 3.95
C ALA A 148 -7.16 9.25 3.28
N GLN A 149 -7.23 7.95 3.03
CA GLN A 149 -6.21 7.24 2.26
C GLN A 149 -6.80 6.86 0.91
N ALA A 150 -5.99 6.82 -0.15
CA ALA A 150 -6.45 6.43 -1.49
C ALA A 150 -7.15 5.06 -1.46
N THR A 151 -6.61 4.13 -0.68
CA THR A 151 -7.11 2.77 -0.49
C THR A 151 -8.45 2.69 0.23
N ASP A 152 -8.88 3.76 0.92
CA ASP A 152 -10.25 3.83 1.49
C ASP A 152 -11.32 3.77 0.39
N PHE A 153 -10.95 4.10 -0.86
CA PHE A 153 -11.86 4.20 -2.00
C PHE A 153 -11.61 3.14 -3.08
N THR A 154 -10.76 2.14 -2.81
CA THR A 154 -10.47 1.04 -3.76
C THR A 154 -11.13 -0.28 -3.40
N THR A 155 -12.06 -0.27 -2.45
CA THR A 155 -12.81 -1.48 -2.04
C THR A 155 -13.70 -1.97 -3.19
N ASN A 156 -13.58 -3.25 -3.55
CA ASN A 156 -14.36 -3.94 -4.58
C ASN A 156 -14.30 -3.28 -5.98
N ILE A 157 -13.26 -2.50 -6.29
CA ILE A 157 -13.12 -1.93 -7.64
C ILE A 157 -12.81 -3.02 -8.66
N ASP A 158 -12.10 -4.07 -8.28
CA ASP A 158 -11.87 -5.26 -9.11
C ASP A 158 -13.19 -5.90 -9.57
N GLU A 159 -14.17 -6.03 -8.67
CA GLU A 159 -15.53 -6.50 -9.00
C GLU A 159 -16.19 -5.59 -10.04
N LEU A 160 -16.15 -4.26 -9.85
CA LEU A 160 -16.72 -3.30 -10.79
C LEU A 160 -16.04 -3.34 -12.17
N VAL A 161 -14.73 -3.57 -12.22
CA VAL A 161 -13.99 -3.73 -13.48
C VAL A 161 -14.43 -5.01 -14.19
N ILE A 162 -14.55 -6.12 -13.46
CA ILE A 162 -14.98 -7.41 -14.02
C ILE A 162 -16.42 -7.33 -14.53
N GLU A 163 -17.34 -6.76 -13.74
CA GLU A 163 -18.73 -6.52 -14.16
C GLU A 163 -18.79 -5.63 -15.40
N GLY A 164 -18.02 -4.54 -15.43
CA GLY A 164 -17.95 -3.65 -16.59
C GLY A 164 -17.39 -4.34 -17.84
N MET A 165 -16.46 -5.29 -17.69
CA MET A 165 -15.96 -6.12 -18.79
C MET A 165 -17.01 -7.10 -19.29
N GLN A 166 -17.77 -7.71 -18.40
CA GLN A 166 -18.84 -8.64 -18.73
C GLN A 166 -19.96 -7.94 -19.52
N VAL A 167 -20.43 -6.78 -19.03
CA VAL A 167 -21.46 -5.98 -19.72
C VAL A 167 -21.01 -5.63 -21.16
N GLN A 168 -19.76 -5.20 -21.33
CA GLN A 168 -19.22 -4.89 -22.67
C GLN A 168 -19.16 -6.13 -23.58
N ALA A 169 -18.85 -7.30 -23.02
CA ALA A 169 -18.76 -8.53 -23.79
C ALA A 169 -20.15 -9.08 -24.16
N GLU A 170 -21.13 -8.98 -23.26
CA GLU A 170 -22.53 -9.28 -23.53
C GLU A 170 -23.12 -8.35 -24.59
N ASP A 171 -22.79 -7.05 -24.55
CA ASP A 171 -23.21 -6.09 -25.57
C ASP A 171 -22.64 -6.43 -26.97
N ASP A 172 -21.42 -6.97 -27.06
CA ASP A 172 -20.75 -7.32 -28.33
C ASP A 172 -21.14 -8.71 -28.86
N ALA A 173 -21.21 -9.71 -27.97
CA ALA A 173 -21.32 -11.13 -28.34
C ALA A 173 -22.50 -11.88 -27.70
N GLY A 174 -23.33 -11.20 -26.89
CA GLY A 174 -24.51 -11.77 -26.23
C GLY A 174 -24.18 -12.96 -25.33
N GLU A 175 -25.04 -13.96 -25.33
CA GLU A 175 -24.93 -15.19 -24.52
C GLU A 175 -23.60 -15.96 -24.72
N VAL A 176 -22.89 -15.74 -25.84
CA VAL A 176 -21.58 -16.38 -26.07
C VAL A 176 -20.50 -15.85 -25.12
N ALA A 177 -20.72 -14.68 -24.51
CA ALA A 177 -19.81 -14.04 -23.58
C ALA A 177 -20.10 -14.35 -22.10
N GLU A 178 -21.04 -15.26 -21.77
CA GLU A 178 -21.48 -15.51 -20.39
C GLU A 178 -20.34 -15.81 -19.41
N ASP A 179 -19.28 -16.48 -19.90
CA ASP A 179 -18.12 -16.88 -19.09
C ASP A 179 -16.97 -15.85 -19.12
N TYR A 180 -17.08 -14.74 -19.85
CA TYR A 180 -16.03 -13.72 -19.92
C TYR A 180 -16.12 -12.76 -18.72
N PRO A 181 -15.00 -12.40 -18.06
CA PRO A 181 -13.61 -12.73 -18.40
C PRO A 181 -13.02 -13.99 -17.74
N SER A 182 -13.80 -14.76 -16.95
CA SER A 182 -13.38 -16.01 -16.27
C SER A 182 -12.04 -15.93 -15.53
N ALA A 183 -11.76 -14.81 -14.86
CA ALA A 183 -10.55 -14.64 -14.06
C ALA A 183 -10.64 -15.48 -12.77
N SER A 184 -9.57 -16.21 -12.46
CA SER A 184 -9.42 -16.91 -11.17
C SER A 184 -9.10 -15.96 -10.02
N GLU A 185 -9.37 -16.36 -8.77
CA GLU A 185 -9.09 -15.54 -7.58
C GLU A 185 -7.65 -14.97 -7.54
N PRO A 186 -6.56 -15.71 -7.85
CA PRO A 186 -5.22 -15.13 -7.88
C PRO A 186 -5.03 -14.08 -8.98
N GLN A 187 -5.75 -14.19 -10.11
CA GLN A 187 -5.71 -13.20 -11.19
C GLN A 187 -6.51 -11.94 -10.83
N ILE A 188 -7.60 -12.09 -10.08
CA ILE A 188 -8.37 -10.98 -9.52
C ILE A 188 -7.52 -10.25 -8.47
N GLN A 189 -6.78 -10.96 -7.63
CA GLN A 189 -5.85 -10.36 -6.67
C GLN A 189 -4.77 -9.49 -7.37
N VAL A 190 -4.27 -9.93 -8.54
CA VAL A 190 -3.34 -9.12 -9.35
C VAL A 190 -4.01 -7.80 -9.79
N LEU A 191 -5.28 -7.85 -10.23
CA LEU A 191 -6.02 -6.65 -10.61
C LEU A 191 -6.18 -5.70 -9.42
N GLN A 192 -6.61 -6.22 -8.27
CA GLN A 192 -6.77 -5.42 -7.05
C GLN A 192 -5.47 -4.74 -6.63
N THR A 193 -4.35 -5.48 -6.61
CA THR A 193 -3.05 -4.90 -6.24
C THR A 193 -2.59 -3.82 -7.23
N LEU A 194 -2.91 -3.94 -8.52
CA LEU A 194 -2.61 -2.89 -9.50
C LEU A 194 -3.45 -1.62 -9.29
N ILE A 195 -4.73 -1.78 -8.95
CA ILE A 195 -5.63 -0.67 -8.64
C ILE A 195 -5.13 0.07 -7.40
N GLU A 196 -4.84 -0.66 -6.33
CA GLU A 196 -4.33 -0.10 -5.08
C GLU A 196 -2.98 0.59 -5.28
N ALA A 197 -2.04 -0.05 -5.99
CA ALA A 197 -0.74 0.55 -6.28
C ALA A 197 -0.88 1.84 -7.08
N TRP A 198 -1.76 1.87 -8.09
CA TRP A 198 -2.05 3.09 -8.84
C TRP A 198 -2.65 4.18 -7.94
N ALA A 199 -3.65 3.83 -7.12
CA ALA A 199 -4.33 4.76 -6.24
C ALA A 199 -3.35 5.36 -5.21
N THR A 200 -2.57 4.54 -4.52
CA THR A 200 -1.58 5.01 -3.54
C THR A 200 -0.48 5.85 -4.18
N THR A 201 -0.10 5.57 -5.44
CA THR A 201 0.96 6.33 -6.12
C THR A 201 0.48 7.68 -6.64
N TYR A 202 -0.74 7.75 -7.18
CA TYR A 202 -1.18 8.89 -7.98
C TYR A 202 -2.41 9.63 -7.43
N CYS A 203 -3.10 9.05 -6.47
CA CYS A 203 -4.26 9.65 -5.82
C CYS A 203 -3.88 10.03 -4.39
N ASN A 204 -3.56 11.31 -4.18
CA ASN A 204 -3.36 11.85 -2.83
C ASN A 204 -4.61 12.64 -2.44
N PRO A 205 -5.58 12.07 -1.69
CA PRO A 205 -6.72 12.82 -1.22
C PRO A 205 -6.26 13.94 -0.26
N ASP A 206 -6.80 15.13 -0.44
CA ASP A 206 -6.49 16.34 0.36
C ASP A 206 -7.58 16.63 1.40
N PHE A 207 -8.42 15.65 1.70
CA PHE A 207 -9.56 15.76 2.60
C PHE A 207 -9.49 14.74 3.73
N TYR A 208 -10.22 15.03 4.82
CA TYR A 208 -10.24 14.23 6.03
C TYR A 208 -11.65 14.03 6.57
N GLN A 209 -11.82 13.00 7.40
CA GLN A 209 -13.00 12.82 8.24
C GLN A 209 -12.68 13.27 9.66
N VAL A 210 -13.70 13.71 10.40
CA VAL A 210 -13.56 14.01 11.83
C VAL A 210 -14.14 12.87 12.64
N LEU A 211 -13.31 12.26 13.48
CA LEU A 211 -13.68 11.15 14.34
C LEU A 211 -13.70 11.58 15.80
N ASN A 212 -14.36 10.76 16.63
CA ASN A 212 -14.39 10.94 18.09
C ASN A 212 -14.86 12.32 18.54
N THR A 213 -15.85 12.88 17.85
CA THR A 213 -16.31 14.23 18.12
C THR A 213 -16.86 14.36 19.55
N GLN A 214 -16.40 15.40 20.25
CA GLN A 214 -16.76 15.70 21.62
C GLN A 214 -17.23 17.15 21.73
N ARG A 215 -18.20 17.36 22.62
CA ARG A 215 -18.68 18.68 22.99
C ARG A 215 -17.77 19.27 24.07
N TYR A 216 -17.44 20.54 23.94
CA TYR A 216 -16.64 21.31 24.89
C TYR A 216 -17.35 22.63 25.23
N THR A 217 -17.26 23.05 26.49
CA THR A 217 -17.81 24.32 26.94
C THR A 217 -16.67 25.27 27.23
N ILE A 218 -16.66 26.42 26.56
CA ILE A 218 -15.59 27.42 26.64
C ILE A 218 -15.49 27.93 28.07
N THR A 219 -14.26 27.92 28.59
CA THR A 219 -13.93 28.39 29.93
C THR A 219 -13.38 29.82 29.90
N ALA A 220 -13.28 30.44 31.08
CA ALA A 220 -12.66 31.76 31.21
C ALA A 220 -11.16 31.74 30.87
N ALA A 221 -10.48 30.62 31.08
CA ALA A 221 -9.06 30.46 30.74
C ALA A 221 -8.86 30.46 29.22
N ASP A 222 -9.74 29.76 28.48
CA ASP A 222 -9.66 29.66 27.01
C ASP A 222 -9.81 31.04 26.36
N VAL A 223 -10.76 31.86 26.83
CA VAL A 223 -10.97 33.23 26.33
C VAL A 223 -9.79 34.15 26.70
N GLU A 224 -9.21 33.99 27.89
CA GLU A 224 -8.04 34.77 28.30
C GLU A 224 -6.80 34.40 27.47
N GLU A 225 -6.62 33.11 27.16
CA GLU A 225 -5.53 32.62 26.31
C GLU A 225 -5.67 33.13 24.88
N ALA A 226 -6.87 33.06 24.30
CA ALA A 226 -7.20 33.63 22.99
C ALA A 226 -7.13 35.18 22.93
N SER A 227 -6.88 35.85 24.06
CA SER A 227 -6.68 37.31 24.08
C SER A 227 -5.20 37.71 24.20
N ARG A 228 -4.28 36.73 24.29
CA ARG A 228 -2.84 36.94 24.53
C ARG A 228 -1.99 36.79 23.26
N ASP A 229 -2.50 36.13 22.23
CA ASP A 229 -1.89 36.03 20.91
C ASP A 229 -2.26 37.22 20.00
#